data_AF-A0A3P7LNJ5-F1
#
_entry.id   AF-A0A3P7LNJ5-F1
#
_cell.length_a   1.000
_cell.length_b   1.000
_cell.length_c   1.000
_cell.angle_alpha   90.00
_cell.angle_beta   90.00
_cell.angle_gamma   90.00
#
_symmetry.space_group_name_H-M   'P 1'
#
loop_
_entity.id
_entity.type
_entity.pdbx_description
1 polymer ?
#
loop_
_entity_poly.entity_id
_entity_poly.type
_entity_poly.pdbx_seq_one_letter_code
_entity_poly.pdbx_strand_id
1 'polypeptide(L)' 'MNWAKTSTFRAFLHLGAAWYYPDPENPENSIYDYLISMDLKGMIVKTVANQALGKFVLSDVESNRVHALKLAAQHS' A
#
# COMPACT_ATOMS: atom_id res chain seq x y z
N MET A 1 -13.94 -7.49 36.98
CA MET A 1 -13.82 -8.26 35.72
C MET A 1 -13.21 -7.34 34.68
N ASN A 2 -11.91 -7.50 34.41
CA ASN A 2 -11.12 -6.62 33.53
C ASN A 2 -11.31 -7.02 32.07
N TRP A 3 -12.13 -6.30 31.32
CA TRP A 3 -12.37 -6.49 29.87
C TRP A 3 -11.46 -5.62 28.99
N ALA A 4 -10.17 -5.51 29.33
CA ALA A 4 -9.25 -4.69 28.54
C ALA A 4 -8.45 -5.53 27.53
N LYS A 5 -8.36 -5.00 26.30
CA LYS A 5 -7.36 -5.29 25.23
C LYS A 5 -7.75 -6.45 24.29
N THR A 6 -8.16 -6.25 23.04
CA THR A 6 -7.66 -5.33 21.98
C THR A 6 -8.75 -5.09 20.92
N SER A 7 -8.98 -3.84 20.51
CA SER A 7 -9.90 -3.45 19.41
C SER A 7 -9.29 -3.65 18.01
N THR A 8 -8.27 -4.48 17.88
CA THR A 8 -7.51 -4.68 16.64
C THR A 8 -7.64 -6.11 16.17
N PHE A 9 -7.92 -6.29 14.88
CA PHE A 9 -7.88 -7.60 14.23
C PHE A 9 -6.50 -7.80 13.60
N ARG A 10 -5.93 -8.99 13.79
CA ARG A 10 -4.66 -9.35 13.13
C ARG A 10 -4.96 -9.82 11.70
N ALA A 11 -4.75 -8.91 10.74
CA ALA A 11 -4.75 -9.25 9.33
C ALA A 11 -3.56 -10.16 8.97
N PHE A 12 -3.68 -10.87 7.84
CA PHE A 12 -2.64 -11.74 7.31
C PHE A 12 -2.26 -11.28 5.90
N LEU A 13 -1.00 -10.90 5.73
CA LEU A 13 -0.42 -10.61 4.42
C LEU A 13 0.06 -11.93 3.79
N HIS A 14 -0.62 -12.38 2.75
CA HIS A 14 -0.21 -13.56 2.00
C HIS A 14 0.95 -13.26 1.05
N LEU A 15 0.90 -12.10 0.40
CA LEU A 15 1.93 -11.61 -0.51
C LEU A 15 1.94 -10.10 -0.47
N GLY A 16 3.11 -9.51 -0.32
CA GLY A 16 3.34 -8.09 -0.50
C GLY A 16 4.67 -7.90 -1.19
N ALA A 17 4.66 -7.27 -2.36
CA ALA A 17 5.86 -6.99 -3.11
C ALA A 17 5.68 -5.70 -3.90
N ALA A 18 6.76 -4.94 -4.03
CA ALA A 18 6.82 -3.75 -4.85
C ALA A 18 8.22 -3.59 -5.43
N TRP A 19 8.31 -3.05 -6.64
CA TRP A 19 9.58 -2.85 -7.32
C TRP A 19 9.52 -1.63 -8.24
N TYR A 20 10.68 -1.03 -8.44
CA TYR A 20 10.88 0.05 -9.41
C TYR A 20 11.63 -0.47 -10.61
N TYR A 21 11.29 0.06 -11.78
CA TYR A 21 12.02 -0.17 -13.02
C TYR A 21 12.05 1.12 -13.85
N PRO A 22 13.08 1.31 -14.67
CA PRO A 22 13.14 2.46 -15.58
C PRO A 22 11.94 2.46 -16.51
N ASP A 23 11.34 3.63 -16.73
CA ASP A 23 10.32 3.81 -17.75
C ASP A 23 11.00 3.77 -19.14
N PRO A 24 10.63 2.81 -20.02
CA PRO A 24 11.26 2.68 -21.34
C PRO A 24 10.92 3.84 -22.29
N GLU A 25 9.85 4.59 -22.02
CA GLU A 25 9.43 5.74 -22.84
C GLU A 25 10.01 7.05 -22.31
N ASN A 26 10.24 7.15 -21.00
CA ASN A 26 10.82 8.34 -20.37
C ASN A 26 11.90 7.99 -19.33
N PRO A 27 13.20 8.17 -19.64
CA PRO A 27 14.28 7.82 -18.73
C PRO A 27 14.33 8.64 -17.43
N GLU A 28 13.63 9.78 -17.35
CA GLU A 28 13.52 10.60 -16.14
C GLU A 28 12.44 10.08 -15.16
N ASN A 29 11.65 9.10 -15.59
CA ASN A 29 10.60 8.48 -14.79
C ASN A 29 10.97 7.04 -14.41
N SER A 30 10.31 6.56 -13.35
CA SER A 30 10.29 5.14 -13.00
C SER A 30 8.86 4.65 -12.96
N ILE A 31 8.69 3.38 -13.31
CA ILE A 31 7.43 2.68 -13.10
C ILE A 31 7.53 1.96 -11.76
N TYR A 32 6.45 2.03 -10.99
CA TYR A 32 6.34 1.42 -9.67
C TYR A 32 5.21 0.40 -9.68
N ASP A 33 5.58 -0.88 -9.65
CA ASP A 33 4.62 -1.98 -9.53
C ASP A 33 4.36 -2.29 -8.05
N TYR A 34 3.10 -2.58 -7.75
CA TYR A 34 2.66 -2.89 -6.39
C TYR A 34 1.72 -4.10 -6.41
N LEU A 35 2.10 -5.16 -5.71
CA LEU A 35 1.34 -6.39 -5.60
C LEU A 35 1.03 -6.69 -4.13
N ILE A 36 -0.25 -6.83 -3.82
CA ILE A 36 -0.70 -7.16 -2.48
C ILE A 36 -1.83 -8.19 -2.49
N SER A 37 -1.70 -9.20 -1.64
CA SER A 37 -2.71 -10.21 -1.34
C SER A 37 -2.80 -10.34 0.16
N MET A 38 -3.96 -10.03 0.72
CA MET A 38 -4.15 -9.95 2.16
C MET A 38 -5.54 -10.37 2.58
N ASP A 39 -5.58 -11.03 3.73
CA ASP A 39 -6.79 -11.40 4.45
C ASP A 39 -6.93 -10.48 5.67
N LEU A 40 -7.89 -9.56 5.61
CA LEU A 40 -8.17 -8.62 6.70
C LEU A 40 -8.76 -9.30 7.95
N LYS A 41 -9.15 -10.58 7.84
CA LYS A 41 -9.91 -11.32 8.86
C LYS A 41 -11.21 -10.61 9.25
N GLY A 42 -11.81 -11.07 10.34
CA GLY A 42 -13.07 -10.53 10.84
C GLY A 42 -14.28 -10.88 9.96
N MET A 43 -15.41 -10.26 10.27
CA MET A 43 -16.68 -10.44 9.55
C MET A 43 -16.90 -9.29 8.57
N ILE A 44 -16.06 -9.19 7.54
CA ILE A 44 -16.15 -8.15 6.51
C ILE A 44 -16.61 -8.78 5.19
N VAL A 45 -17.59 -8.16 4.53
CA VAL A 45 -18.04 -8.58 3.20
C VAL A 45 -16.91 -8.36 2.19
N LYS A 46 -16.58 -9.38 1.39
CA LYS A 46 -15.44 -9.38 0.46
C LYS A 46 -15.40 -8.14 -0.46
N THR A 47 -16.55 -7.68 -0.96
CA THR A 47 -16.63 -6.49 -1.82
C THR A 47 -16.19 -5.22 -1.10
N VAL A 48 -16.58 -5.06 0.17
CA VAL A 48 -16.17 -3.93 1.02
C VAL A 48 -14.67 -4.02 1.33
N ALA A 49 -14.17 -5.21 1.67
CA ALA A 49 -12.75 -5.44 1.89
C ALA A 49 -11.93 -5.05 0.65
N ASN A 50 -12.32 -5.53 -0.53
CA ASN A 50 -11.62 -5.22 -1.79
C ASN A 50 -11.61 -3.72 -2.12
N GLN A 51 -12.71 -3.00 -1.88
CA GLN A 51 -12.75 -1.56 -2.09
C GLN A 51 -11.84 -0.80 -1.11
N ALA A 52 -11.83 -1.22 0.16
CA ALA A 52 -10.96 -0.63 1.17
C ALA A 52 -9.48 -0.88 0.84
N LEU A 53 -9.13 -2.11 0.44
CA LEU A 53 -7.78 -2.46 0.00
C LEU A 53 -7.33 -1.67 -1.24
N GLY A 54 -8.20 -1.54 -2.25
CA GLY A 54 -7.88 -0.74 -3.43
C GLY A 54 -7.58 0.72 -3.08
N LYS A 55 -8.38 1.34 -2.20
CA LYS A 55 -8.13 2.71 -1.72
C LYS A 55 -6.83 2.82 -0.91
N PHE A 56 -6.55 1.82 -0.08
CA PHE A 56 -5.32 1.76 0.70
C PHE A 56 -4.09 1.74 -0.21
N VAL A 57 -4.07 0.87 -1.23
CA VAL A 57 -2.96 0.79 -2.19
C VAL A 57 -2.74 2.13 -2.91
N LEU A 58 -3.81 2.76 -3.40
CA LEU A 58 -3.70 4.07 -4.07
C LEU A 58 -3.14 5.16 -3.14
N SER A 59 -3.55 5.16 -1.87
CA SER A 59 -3.03 6.10 -0.88
C SER A 59 -1.55 5.88 -0.56
N ASP A 60 -1.10 4.62 -0.56
CA ASP A 60 0.31 4.26 -0.36
C ASP A 60 1.17 4.74 -1.55
N VAL A 61 0.71 4.47 -2.77
CA VAL A 61 1.38 4.92 -4.00
C VAL A 61 1.47 6.45 -4.07
N GLU A 62 0.41 7.17 -3.71
CA GLU A 62 0.44 8.64 -3.67
C GLU A 62 1.41 9.17 -2.61
N SER A 63 1.43 8.55 -1.43
CA SER A 63 2.37 8.90 -0.36
C SER A 63 3.82 8.69 -0.80
N ASN A 64 4.08 7.58 -1.50
CA ASN A 64 5.36 7.26 -2.07
C ASN A 64 5.78 8.27 -3.16
N ARG A 65 4.87 8.66 -4.06
CA ARG A 65 5.10 9.70 -5.07
C ARG A 65 5.50 11.03 -4.42
N VAL A 66 4.75 11.46 -3.40
CA VAL A 66 5.06 12.70 -2.65
C VAL A 66 6.42 12.60 -1.96
N HIS A 67 6.77 11.44 -1.41
CA HIS A 67 8.06 11.22 -0.78
C HIS A 67 9.21 11.31 -1.79
N ALA A 68 9.09 10.68 -2.96
CA ALA A 68 10.07 10.74 -4.03
C ALA A 68 10.31 12.18 -4.51
N LEU A 69 9.25 12.98 -4.69
CA LEU A 69 9.36 14.39 -5.06
C LEU A 69 10.10 15.23 -4.00
N LYS A 70 9.85 14.95 -2.71
CA LYS A 70 10.56 15.62 -1.61
C LYS A 70 12.05 15.28 -1.62
N LEU A 71 12.40 14.02 -1.86
CA LEU A 71 13.80 13.60 -1.98
C LEU A 71 14.47 14.26 -3.18
N ALA A 72 13.81 14.29 -4.34
CA ALA A 72 14.33 14.96 -5.53
C ALA A 72 14.66 16.44 -5.26
N ALA A 73 13.76 17.17 -4.59
CA ALA A 73 13.95 18.57 -4.23
C ALA A 73 15.07 18.84 -3.20
N GLN A 74 15.48 17.82 -2.42
CA GLN A 74 16.59 17.94 -1.46
C GLN A 74 17.96 17.70 -2.10
N HIS A 75 17.98 16.99 -3.22
CA HIS A 75 19.19 16.57 -3.92
C HIS A 75 19.39 17.28 -5.27
N SER A 76 18.51 18.25 -5.60
CA SER A 76 18.60 19.19 -6.72
C SER A 76 19.28 20.49 -6.31
#